data_AF-A0A2W1BB35-F1
#
_entry.id   AF-A0A2W1BB35-F1
#
_cell.length_a   1.000
_cell.length_b   1.000
_cell.length_c   1.000
_cell.angle_alpha   90.00
_cell.angle_beta   90.00
_cell.angle_gamma   90.00
#
_symmetry.space_group_name_H-M   'P 1'
#
loop_
_entity.id
_entity.type
_entity.pdbx_description
1 polymer ?
#
loop_
_entity_poly.entity_id
_entity_poly.type
_entity_poly.pdbx_seq_one_letter_code
_entity_poly.pdbx_strand_id
1 'polypeptide(L)' 'MVRLKSPEEICKIEIAAKVVAEVLAVVESYAVEGASAYDMERAAEELIERRGGIPAFKGYSGSSTTSLFSD' A
#
# COMPACT_ATOMS: atom_id res chain seq x y z
N MET A 1 0.72 12.58 23.61
CA MET A 1 2.17 12.36 23.76
C MET A 1 2.71 11.90 22.41
N VAL A 2 3.70 12.59 21.85
CA VAL A 2 4.28 12.24 20.53
C VAL A 2 5.56 11.44 20.75
N ARG A 3 5.68 10.28 20.10
CA ARG A 3 6.87 9.43 20.21
C ARG A 3 7.90 9.85 19.17
N LEU A 4 9.07 10.31 19.62
CA LEU A 4 10.22 10.54 18.76
C LEU A 4 10.79 9.20 18.30
N LYS A 5 11.02 9.07 16.99
CA LYS A 5 11.57 7.87 16.36
C LYS A 5 13.09 7.84 16.50
N SER A 6 13.65 6.65 16.70
CA SER A 6 15.11 6.48 16.64
C SER A 6 15.62 6.62 15.20
N PRO A 7 16.92 6.89 14.99
CA PRO A 7 17.51 6.89 13.66
C PRO A 7 17.25 5.58 12.90
N GLU A 8 17.30 4.41 13.56
CA GLU A 8 17.01 3.14 12.88
C GLU A 8 15.54 3.01 12.47
N GLU A 9 14.61 3.52 13.29
CA GLU A 9 13.18 3.57 12.92
C GLU A 9 12.94 4.48 11.73
N ILE A 10 13.62 5.62 11.66
CA ILE A 10 13.54 6.55 10.53
C ILE A 10 14.04 5.88 9.24
N CYS A 11 15.18 5.20 9.28
CA CYS A 11 15.70 4.45 8.12
C CYS A 11 14.70 3.38 7.63
N LYS A 12 14.05 2.65 8.55
CA LYS A 12 13.02 1.66 8.20
C LYS A 12 11.80 2.31 7.54
N ILE A 13 11.36 3.45 8.07
CA ILE A 13 10.24 4.23 7.49
C ILE A 13 10.59 4.69 6.08
N GLU A 14 11.82 5.18 5.85
CA GLU A 14 12.25 5.62 4.52
C GLU A 14 12.20 4.48 3.49
N ILE A 15 12.67 3.29 3.85
CA ILE A 15 12.62 2.10 2.98
C ILE A 15 11.17 1.73 2.67
N ALA A 16 10.31 1.68 3.69
CA ALA A 16 8.90 1.36 3.52
C ALA A 16 8.18 2.41 2.64
N ALA A 17 8.46 3.71 2.85
CA ALA A 17 7.85 4.80 2.10
C ALA A 17 8.22 4.76 0.61
N LYS A 18 9.45 4.34 0.26
CA LYS A 18 9.85 4.16 -1.14
C LYS A 18 9.02 3.09 -1.85
N VAL A 19 8.78 1.96 -1.18
CA VAL A 19 7.91 0.90 -1.72
C VAL A 19 6.48 1.42 -1.91
N VAL A 20 5.95 2.15 -0.93
CA VAL A 20 4.61 2.76 -1.04
C VAL A 20 4.52 3.74 -2.21
N ALA A 21 5.55 4.57 -2.42
CA ALA A 21 5.59 5.50 -3.55
C ALA A 21 5.57 4.78 -4.91
N GLU A 22 6.29 3.67 -5.05
CA GLU A 22 6.25 2.84 -6.26
C GLU A 22 4.87 2.23 -6.50
N VAL A 23 4.23 1.72 -5.44
CA VAL A 23 2.86 1.18 -5.51
C VAL A 23 1.87 2.23 -5.97
N LEU A 24 1.94 3.44 -5.38
CA LEU A 24 1.07 4.55 -5.78
C LEU A 24 1.27 4.95 -7.25
N ALA A 25 2.52 5.01 -7.72
CA ALA A 25 2.80 5.32 -9.13
C ALA A 25 2.26 4.26 -10.10
N VAL A 26 2.30 2.98 -9.70
CA VAL A 26 1.67 1.92 -10.50
C VAL A 26 0.16 2.08 -10.49
N VAL A 27 -0.48 2.19 -9.32
CA VAL A 27 -1.93 2.35 -9.19
C VAL A 27 -2.46 3.57 -9.96
N GLU A 28 -1.73 4.69 -9.94
CA GLU A 28 -2.08 5.90 -10.70
C GLU A 28 -2.26 5.60 -12.21
N SER A 29 -1.43 4.73 -12.78
CA SER A 29 -1.57 4.33 -14.19
C SER A 29 -2.82 3.49 -14.49
N TYR A 30 -3.43 2.89 -13.48
CA TYR A 30 -4.68 2.12 -13.58
C TYR A 30 -5.92 2.98 -13.30
N ALA A 31 -5.76 4.19 -12.75
CA ALA A 31 -6.85 5.09 -12.39
C ALA A 31 -7.43 5.81 -13.64
N VAL A 32 -8.05 5.04 -14.53
CA VAL A 32 -8.74 5.53 -15.73
C VAL A 32 -10.25 5.36 -15.60
N GLU A 33 -11.03 6.10 -16.39
CA GLU A 33 -12.50 5.96 -16.38
C GLU A 33 -12.92 4.51 -16.66
N GLY A 34 -13.78 3.97 -15.80
CA GLY A 34 -14.25 2.58 -15.89
C GLY A 34 -13.28 1.53 -15.35
N ALA A 35 -12.16 1.94 -14.74
CA ALA A 35 -11.25 1.01 -14.08
C ALA A 35 -11.88 0.38 -12.83
N SER A 36 -11.57 -0.90 -12.61
CA SER A 36 -12.03 -1.65 -11.44
C SER A 36 -11.11 -1.39 -10.25
N ALA A 37 -11.69 -1.01 -9.10
CA ALA A 37 -11.00 -0.97 -7.81
C ALA A 37 -10.25 -2.28 -7.50
N TYR A 38 -10.82 -3.42 -7.91
CA TYR A 38 -10.22 -4.74 -7.74
C TYR A 38 -8.91 -4.91 -8.52
N ASP A 39 -8.85 -4.41 -9.75
CA ASP A 39 -7.66 -4.54 -10.60
C ASP A 39 -6.51 -3.67 -10.07
N MET A 40 -6.84 -2.46 -9.60
CA MET A 40 -5.88 -1.57 -8.92
C MET A 40 -5.31 -2.20 -7.65
N GLU A 41 -6.16 -2.86 -6.87
CA GLU A 41 -5.76 -3.52 -5.64
C GLU A 41 -4.90 -4.75 -5.88
N ARG A 42 -5.27 -5.58 -6.87
CA ARG A 42 -4.44 -6.71 -7.31
C ARG A 42 -3.06 -6.26 -7.74
N ALA A 43 -2.95 -5.20 -8.54
CA ALA A 43 -1.68 -4.65 -8.97
C ALA A 43 -0.84 -4.13 -7.79
N ALA A 44 -1.49 -3.48 -6.82
CA ALA A 44 -0.82 -3.01 -5.60
C ALA A 44 -0.31 -4.16 -4.73
N GLU A 45 -1.14 -5.19 -4.48
CA GLU A 45 -0.77 -6.37 -3.69
C GLU A 45 0.44 -7.09 -4.31
N GLU A 46 0.39 -7.37 -5.62
CA GLU A 46 1.47 -8.05 -6.32
C GLU A 46 2.80 -7.29 -6.22
N LEU A 47 2.76 -5.95 -6.33
CA LEU A 47 3.98 -5.16 -6.22
C LEU A 47 4.53 -5.14 -4.79
N ILE A 48 3.65 -5.03 -3.78
CA ILE A 48 4.04 -5.08 -2.37
C ILE A 48 4.71 -6.43 -2.06
N GLU A 49 4.11 -7.54 -2.48
CA GLU A 49 4.67 -8.89 -2.28
C GLU A 49 6.01 -9.07 -3.01
N ARG A 50 6.13 -8.59 -4.25
CA ARG A 50 7.40 -8.63 -5.01
C ARG A 50 8.52 -7.82 -4.35
N ARG A 51 8.19 -6.75 -3.61
CA ARG A 51 9.14 -5.96 -2.82
C ARG A 51 9.41 -6.55 -1.44
N GLY A 52 8.83 -7.71 -1.11
CA GLY A 52 8.98 -8.37 0.19
C GLY A 52 8.18 -7.71 1.31
N GLY A 53 7.25 -6.82 0.97
CA GLY A 53 6.32 -6.20 1.90
C GLY A 53 5.11 -7.09 2.17
N ILE A 54 4.37 -6.76 3.23
CA ILE A 54 3.07 -7.37 3.54
C ILE A 54 2.00 -6.30 3.34
N PRO A 55 0.94 -6.54 2.55
CA PRO A 55 -0.15 -5.59 2.37
C PRO A 55 -0.80 -5.23 3.73
N ALA A 56 -0.63 -3.97 4.16
CA ALA A 56 -0.99 -3.55 5.51
C ALA A 56 -2.50 -3.55 5.79
N PHE A 57 -3.31 -3.37 4.74
CA PHE A 57 -4.76 -3.25 4.85
C PHE A 57 -5.50 -4.57 4.68
N LYS A 58 -4.81 -5.61 4.17
CA LYS A 58 -5.39 -6.95 4.04
C LYS A 58 -5.60 -7.55 5.44
N GLY A 59 -6.86 -7.66 5.85
CA GLY A 59 -7.24 -8.15 7.18
C GLY A 59 -7.14 -7.11 8.30
N TYR A 60 -7.03 -5.82 7.98
CA TYR A 60 -6.99 -4.76 8.98
C TYR A 60 -8.39 -4.55 9.61
N SER A 61 -8.49 -4.75 10.93
CA SER A 61 -9.67 -4.45 11.78
C SER A 61 -10.97 -5.23 11.51
N GLY A 62 -10.92 -6.41 10.87
CA GLY A 62 -12.10 -7.25 10.71
C GLY A 62 -13.09 -6.76 9.64
N SER A 63 -12.67 -5.87 8.73
CA SER A 63 -13.44 -5.60 7.52
C SER A 63 -13.49 -6.86 6.67
N SER A 64 -14.70 -7.32 6.36
CA SER A 64 -14.97 -8.34 5.35
C SER A 64 -14.68 -7.86 3.92
N THR A 65 -14.35 -6.58 3.77
CA THR A 65 -14.05 -5.93 2.50
C THR A 65 -12.55 -5.66 2.43
N THR A 66 -11.86 -6.51 1.67
CA THR A 66 -10.47 -6.34 1.21
C THR A 66 -10.45 -5.32 0.07
N SER A 67 -11.03 -4.14 0.28
CA SER A 67 -10.94 -3.05 -0.70
C SER A 67 -10.17 -1.85 -0.15
N LEU A 68 -8.98 -1.60 -0.68
CA LEU A 68 -8.16 -0.41 -0.46
C LEU A 68 -8.80 0.84 -1.06
N PHE A 69 -9.60 0.64 -2.10
CA PHE A 69 -10.29 1.68 -2.83
C PHE A 69 -11.77 1.68 -2.45
N SER A 70 -12.32 2.88 -2.30
CA SER A 70 -13.77 3.09 -2.17
C SER A 70 -14.33 3.36 -3.56
N ASP A 71 -15.48 2.74 -3.88
CA ASP A 71 -16.25 3.00 -5.11
C ASP A 71 -16.70 4.47 -5.23
#